data_AF-A0A432IDF1-F1
#
_entry.id   AF-A0A432IDF1-F1
#
_cell.length_a   1.000
_cell.length_b   1.000
_cell.length_c   1.000
_cell.angle_alpha   90.00
_cell.angle_beta   90.00
_cell.angle_gamma   90.00
#
_symmetry.space_group_name_H-M   'P 1'
#
loop_
_entity.id
_entity.type
_entity.pdbx_description
1 polymer ?
#
loop_
_entity_poly.entity_id
_entity_poly.type
_entity_poly.pdbx_seq_one_letter_code
_entity_poly.pdbx_strand_id
1 'polypeptide(L)'
;MKTERATYGLVLLLLCVGTVSALDDTVFLGGRSDSLLFDPTVSIQPGGVQHFSFFYSDPSSNLQGFTITACFEGPLVALPGTFTIEGSILDDVDAEYVAMQADNSEDDGDGRQIIIGVLIDALPPFDGQTAPPTFFPQEIGRLDFYAPQDIDCSRCYPITFCNQINGNGNVVLSNKVVIDNESIDPAGYYDGQICAPANALFVRGDANNDGLFDVADPIFMLNYLFLNSAEPPCPDAADADNDGLLNITDPVFMVLYIFGIGVAPPYPFPDCGLESYPDIDGLDCQVLSPACPVCP
;
A
#
# COMPACT_ATOMS: atom_id res chain seq x y z
N MET A 1 34.21 -50.25 55.14
CA MET A 1 32.82 -50.66 54.87
C MET A 1 31.90 -49.84 55.78
N LYS A 2 31.14 -48.90 55.18
CA LYS A 2 29.94 -48.20 55.70
C LYS A 2 30.16 -47.37 57.01
N THR A 3 29.74 -46.12 57.14
CA THR A 3 28.47 -45.52 56.73
C THR A 3 28.60 -44.00 56.87
N GLU A 4 28.44 -43.22 55.80
CA GLU A 4 28.26 -41.76 55.90
C GLU A 4 26.76 -41.44 55.93
N ARG A 5 26.36 -40.56 56.86
CA ARG A 5 25.00 -40.07 57.00
C ARG A 5 24.73 -39.01 55.93
N ALA A 6 23.74 -39.26 55.07
CA ALA A 6 23.22 -38.27 54.14
C ALA A 6 22.34 -37.25 54.88
N THR A 7 22.71 -35.98 54.78
CA THR A 7 21.93 -34.83 55.22
C THR A 7 20.88 -34.52 54.15
N TYR A 8 19.59 -34.61 54.49
CA TYR A 8 18.51 -34.23 53.59
C TYR A 8 18.39 -32.70 53.54
N GLY A 9 18.86 -32.10 52.45
CA GLY A 9 18.57 -30.70 52.11
C GLY A 9 17.21 -30.63 51.41
N LEU A 10 16.24 -29.98 52.06
CA LEU A 10 14.93 -29.67 51.49
C LEU A 10 15.13 -28.61 50.38
N VAL A 11 15.15 -29.04 49.12
CA VAL A 11 15.10 -28.13 47.97
C VAL A 11 13.66 -27.66 47.85
N LEU A 12 13.41 -26.42 48.27
CA LEU A 12 12.15 -25.72 48.06
C LEU A 12 12.08 -25.38 46.56
N LEU A 13 11.38 -26.20 45.78
CA LEU A 13 11.08 -25.92 44.38
C LEU A 13 10.07 -24.77 44.35
N LEU A 14 10.55 -23.54 44.18
CA LEU A 14 9.70 -22.39 43.88
C LEU A 14 9.11 -22.62 42.48
N LEU A 15 7.89 -23.14 42.42
CA LEU A 15 7.06 -23.08 41.23
C LEU A 15 6.68 -21.61 41.03
N CYS A 16 7.49 -20.86 40.28
CA CYS A 16 7.00 -19.67 39.62
C CYS A 16 5.93 -20.14 38.63
N VAL A 17 4.66 -20.03 39.02
CA VAL A 17 3.55 -19.94 38.06
C VAL A 17 3.66 -18.54 37.46
N GLY A 18 4.65 -18.34 36.60
CA GLY A 18 4.62 -17.24 35.65
C GLY A 18 3.54 -17.62 34.65
N THR A 19 2.48 -16.82 34.58
CA THR A 19 1.64 -16.78 33.38
C THR A 19 2.61 -16.46 32.24
N VAL A 20 2.94 -17.48 31.44
CA VAL A 20 3.45 -17.24 30.10
C VAL A 20 2.29 -16.51 29.43
N SER A 21 2.39 -15.19 29.30
CA SER A 21 1.54 -14.46 28.37
C SER A 21 1.62 -15.26 27.08
N ALA A 22 0.48 -15.65 26.51
CA ALA A 22 0.48 -16.18 25.15
C ALA A 22 1.37 -15.24 24.33
N LEU A 23 2.38 -15.79 23.67
CA LEU A 23 3.21 -14.97 22.79
C LEU A 23 2.24 -14.35 21.80
N ASP A 24 2.13 -13.03 21.83
CA ASP A 24 1.40 -12.28 20.81
C ASP A 24 1.94 -12.70 19.45
N ASP A 25 1.03 -12.95 18.51
CA ASP A 25 1.32 -13.27 17.12
C ASP A 25 0.76 -12.21 16.16
N THR A 26 0.36 -11.04 16.69
CA THR A 26 -0.02 -9.90 15.87
C THR A 26 1.15 -9.44 15.00
N VAL A 27 0.90 -9.31 13.71
CA VAL A 27 1.82 -8.76 12.72
C VAL A 27 1.18 -7.55 12.06
N PHE A 28 1.93 -6.46 11.94
CA PHE A 28 1.54 -5.34 11.08
C PHE A 28 2.22 -5.40 9.72
N LEU A 29 1.49 -4.99 8.69
CA LEU A 29 2.00 -4.95 7.31
C LEU A 29 1.58 -3.65 6.63
N GLY A 30 2.40 -3.18 5.68
CA GLY A 30 2.11 -2.01 4.86
C GLY A 30 2.25 -2.31 3.37
N GLY A 31 1.36 -1.77 2.54
CA GLY A 31 1.39 -2.04 1.10
C GLY A 31 0.16 -1.60 0.32
N ARG A 32 -0.12 -2.29 -0.78
CA ARG A 32 -1.26 -2.08 -1.68
C ARG A 32 -2.45 -2.98 -1.29
N SER A 33 -3.67 -2.46 -1.38
CA SER A 33 -4.91 -3.19 -1.06
C SER A 33 -5.60 -3.85 -2.26
N ASP A 34 -5.39 -3.35 -3.49
CA ASP A 34 -6.12 -3.82 -4.68
C ASP A 34 -5.57 -5.12 -5.31
N SER A 35 -4.66 -5.81 -4.65
CA SER A 35 -4.02 -7.02 -5.17
C SER A 35 -4.64 -8.29 -4.58
N LEU A 36 -4.80 -9.34 -5.41
CA LEU A 36 -5.30 -10.66 -4.98
C LEU A 36 -4.41 -11.32 -3.91
N LEU A 37 -3.17 -10.87 -3.79
CA LEU A 37 -2.18 -11.26 -2.79
C LEU A 37 -1.61 -9.98 -2.16
N PHE A 38 -1.15 -10.05 -0.91
CA PHE A 38 -0.47 -8.92 -0.28
C PHE A 38 0.74 -8.47 -1.12
N ASP A 39 0.78 -7.17 -1.46
CA ASP A 39 1.88 -6.54 -2.18
C ASP A 39 2.44 -5.38 -1.32
N PRO A 40 3.70 -5.45 -0.86
CA PRO A 40 4.30 -4.40 -0.05
C PRO A 40 4.65 -3.14 -0.86
N THR A 41 4.44 -3.14 -2.17
CA THR A 41 4.86 -2.05 -3.07
C THR A 41 3.66 -1.28 -3.60
N VAL A 42 3.70 0.04 -3.45
CA VAL A 42 2.76 0.98 -4.03
C VAL A 42 3.49 1.82 -5.07
N SER A 43 2.92 2.01 -6.26
CA SER A 43 3.48 2.88 -7.29
C SER A 43 2.87 4.28 -7.22
N ILE A 44 3.69 5.32 -7.24
CA ILE A 44 3.24 6.71 -7.24
C ILE A 44 3.88 7.49 -8.38
N GLN A 45 3.15 8.47 -8.92
CA GLN A 45 3.66 9.34 -9.97
C GLN A 45 4.22 10.66 -9.41
N PRO A 46 5.22 11.28 -10.07
CA PRO A 46 5.60 12.66 -9.77
C PRO A 46 4.40 13.62 -9.87
N GLY A 47 4.14 14.37 -8.80
CA GLY A 47 2.96 15.20 -8.63
C GLY A 47 1.64 14.46 -8.40
N GLY A 48 1.68 13.14 -8.28
CA GLY A 48 0.52 12.29 -8.04
C GLY A 48 0.24 12.09 -6.57
N VAL A 49 -0.95 11.55 -6.29
CA VAL A 49 -1.38 11.09 -4.97
C VAL A 49 -1.73 9.61 -5.06
N GLN A 50 -1.30 8.81 -4.10
CA GLN A 50 -1.60 7.38 -4.05
C GLN A 50 -1.88 6.90 -2.62
N HIS A 51 -2.79 5.95 -2.47
CA HIS A 51 -3.11 5.29 -1.20
C HIS A 51 -2.02 4.28 -0.80
N PHE A 52 -1.62 4.32 0.46
CA PHE A 52 -0.84 3.29 1.13
C PHE A 52 -1.67 2.69 2.26
N SER A 53 -1.82 1.36 2.25
CA SER A 53 -2.71 0.64 3.16
C SER A 53 -1.92 -0.03 4.28
N PHE A 54 -2.49 -0.01 5.48
CA PHE A 54 -2.01 -0.72 6.66
C PHE A 54 -2.89 -1.94 6.89
N PHE A 55 -2.25 -3.04 7.31
CA PHE A 55 -2.89 -4.31 7.54
C PHE A 55 -2.46 -4.89 8.88
N TYR A 56 -3.26 -5.80 9.43
CA TYR A 56 -2.82 -6.71 10.49
C TYR A 56 -3.11 -8.17 10.14
N SER A 57 -2.38 -9.06 10.78
CA SER A 57 -2.73 -10.47 10.91
C SER A 57 -2.54 -10.91 12.35
N ASP A 58 -3.55 -11.55 12.95
CA ASP A 58 -3.47 -12.20 14.25
C ASP A 58 -4.36 -13.45 14.26
N PRO A 59 -3.81 -14.67 14.18
CA PRO A 59 -4.62 -15.89 14.16
C PRO A 59 -5.31 -16.28 15.47
N SER A 60 -4.98 -15.64 16.60
CA SER A 60 -5.24 -16.16 17.94
C SER A 60 -6.11 -15.25 18.82
N SER A 61 -6.12 -13.95 18.56
CA SER A 61 -6.65 -12.93 19.48
C SER A 61 -7.66 -12.00 18.82
N ASN A 62 -8.55 -11.45 19.64
CA ASN A 62 -9.41 -10.33 19.26
C ASN A 62 -8.74 -9.04 19.72
N LEU A 63 -8.62 -8.06 18.83
CA LEU A 63 -7.91 -6.81 19.09
C LEU A 63 -8.92 -5.72 19.41
N GLN A 64 -8.64 -4.90 20.42
CA GLN A 64 -9.52 -3.83 20.91
C GLN A 64 -9.07 -2.44 20.41
N GLY A 65 -7.86 -2.34 19.88
CA GLY A 65 -7.28 -1.10 19.41
C GLY A 65 -5.82 -1.24 19.00
N PHE A 66 -5.31 -0.19 18.37
CA PHE A 66 -4.00 -0.14 17.75
C PHE A 66 -3.37 1.23 17.96
N THR A 67 -2.08 1.24 18.22
CA THR A 67 -1.21 2.40 17.93
C THR A 67 -0.27 1.95 16.84
N ILE A 68 -0.32 2.62 15.69
CA ILE A 68 0.59 2.37 14.57
C ILE A 68 1.51 3.57 14.45
N THR A 69 2.80 3.30 14.46
CA THR A 69 3.85 4.29 14.28
C THR A 69 4.75 3.86 13.11
N ALA A 70 4.87 4.73 12.12
CA ALA A 70 5.65 4.48 10.91
C ALA A 70 6.55 5.66 10.56
N CYS A 71 7.67 5.37 9.90
CA CYS A 71 8.67 6.33 9.46
C CYS A 71 8.81 6.22 7.94
N PHE A 72 9.04 7.36 7.29
CA PHE A 72 9.19 7.41 5.84
C PHE A 72 10.23 8.45 5.41
N GLU A 73 10.66 8.37 4.15
CA GLU A 73 11.68 9.24 3.60
C GLU A 73 11.08 10.32 2.68
N GLY A 74 11.68 11.52 2.70
CA GLY A 74 11.43 12.54 1.71
C GLY A 74 11.94 12.14 0.31
N PRO A 75 11.40 12.76 -0.75
CA PRO A 75 10.53 13.93 -0.71
C PRO A 75 9.03 13.59 -0.61
N LEU A 76 8.65 12.33 -0.34
CA LEU A 76 7.25 11.96 -0.13
C LEU A 76 6.59 12.77 0.99
N VAL A 77 5.30 13.02 0.83
CA VAL A 77 4.47 13.75 1.78
C VAL A 77 3.26 12.89 2.16
N ALA A 78 3.17 12.49 3.42
CA ALA A 78 1.95 11.90 3.97
C ALA A 78 0.88 12.99 4.15
N LEU A 79 -0.27 12.88 3.51
CA LEU A 79 -1.29 13.93 3.47
C LEU A 79 -2.11 13.95 4.77
N PRO A 80 -2.06 15.04 5.57
CA PRO A 80 -2.87 15.13 6.79
C PRO A 80 -4.38 15.09 6.51
N GLY A 81 -5.14 14.39 7.36
CA GLY A 81 -6.60 14.25 7.25
C GLY A 81 -7.13 13.21 6.26
N THR A 82 -6.28 12.47 5.54
CA THR A 82 -6.74 11.50 4.52
C THR A 82 -6.80 10.06 5.01
N PHE A 83 -6.32 9.75 6.21
CA PHE A 83 -6.46 8.39 6.75
C PHE A 83 -7.94 8.01 6.86
N THR A 84 -8.30 6.89 6.26
CA THR A 84 -9.66 6.36 6.28
C THR A 84 -9.63 4.87 6.56
N ILE A 85 -10.64 4.40 7.29
CA ILE A 85 -10.89 2.98 7.52
C ILE A 85 -11.94 2.42 6.54
N GLU A 86 -12.52 3.25 5.66
CA GLU A 86 -13.63 2.87 4.79
C GLU A 86 -13.29 1.64 3.91
N GLY A 87 -14.14 0.61 3.99
CA GLY A 87 -13.94 -0.65 3.29
C GLY A 87 -12.92 -1.60 3.95
N SER A 88 -12.43 -1.26 5.14
CA SER A 88 -11.55 -2.11 5.93
C SER A 88 -12.32 -2.93 6.97
N ILE A 89 -11.65 -3.88 7.61
CA ILE A 89 -12.25 -4.66 8.71
C ILE A 89 -12.65 -3.78 9.90
N LEU A 90 -12.02 -2.60 10.07
CA LEU A 90 -12.36 -1.68 11.15
C LEU A 90 -13.65 -0.91 10.89
N ASP A 91 -14.01 -0.72 9.62
CA ASP A 91 -15.29 -0.16 9.21
C ASP A 91 -16.42 -1.18 9.45
N ASP A 92 -16.16 -2.46 9.17
CA ASP A 92 -17.10 -3.55 9.43
C ASP A 92 -17.44 -3.75 10.91
N VAL A 93 -16.48 -3.46 11.81
CA VAL A 93 -16.67 -3.52 13.26
C VAL A 93 -16.94 -2.15 13.90
N ASP A 94 -17.24 -1.13 13.08
CA ASP A 94 -17.62 0.23 13.49
C ASP A 94 -16.65 0.86 14.51
N ALA A 95 -15.35 0.87 14.19
CA ALA A 95 -14.34 1.39 15.10
C ALA A 95 -14.59 2.86 15.49
N GLU A 96 -14.76 3.11 16.79
CA GLU A 96 -15.37 4.35 17.28
C GLU A 96 -14.40 5.54 17.45
N TYR A 97 -13.10 5.27 17.56
CA TYR A 97 -12.08 6.33 17.59
C TYR A 97 -10.98 6.02 16.59
N VAL A 98 -10.81 6.93 15.64
CA VAL A 98 -9.72 6.91 14.67
C VAL A 98 -9.09 8.29 14.64
N ALA A 99 -7.79 8.36 14.91
CA ALA A 99 -7.02 9.58 14.82
C ALA A 99 -5.71 9.30 14.10
N MET A 100 -5.26 10.26 13.31
CA MET A 100 -3.98 10.16 12.63
C MET A 100 -3.23 11.48 12.64
N GLN A 101 -1.92 11.40 12.61
CA GLN A 101 -1.01 12.52 12.51
C GLN A 101 0.09 12.15 11.54
N ALA A 102 0.42 13.08 10.65
CA ALA A 102 1.57 13.00 9.78
C ALA A 102 2.53 14.14 10.13
N ASP A 103 3.78 13.79 10.39
CA ASP A 103 4.91 14.70 10.44
C ASP A 103 5.71 14.55 9.14
N ASN A 104 5.79 15.64 8.38
CA ASN A 104 6.50 15.71 7.11
C ASN A 104 7.81 16.52 7.23
N SER A 105 8.18 16.93 8.44
CA SER A 105 9.41 17.64 8.74
C SER A 105 10.57 16.65 8.89
N GLU A 106 11.76 17.06 8.45
CA GLU A 106 13.02 16.35 8.76
C GLU A 106 13.89 17.19 9.72
N ASP A 107 13.43 18.37 10.10
CA ASP A 107 14.22 19.41 10.76
C ASP A 107 14.16 19.35 12.30
N ASP A 108 13.27 18.54 12.86
CA ASP A 108 13.09 18.23 14.29
C ASP A 108 14.02 17.12 14.80
N GLY A 109 14.70 16.41 13.88
CA GLY A 109 15.80 15.49 14.19
C GLY A 109 15.41 14.03 14.33
N ASP A 110 14.17 13.67 14.02
CA ASP A 110 13.67 12.30 14.03
C ASP A 110 12.90 11.90 12.76
N GLY A 111 12.97 12.74 11.74
CA GLY A 111 12.55 12.44 10.38
C GLY A 111 11.03 12.43 10.20
N ARG A 112 10.58 12.01 9.02
CA ARG A 112 9.16 12.02 8.70
C ARG A 112 8.45 10.82 9.30
N GLN A 113 7.29 11.06 9.89
CA GLN A 113 6.63 10.10 10.77
C GLN A 113 5.11 10.10 10.60
N ILE A 114 4.49 8.96 10.86
CA ILE A 114 3.05 8.77 10.89
C ILE A 114 2.69 8.12 12.21
N ILE A 115 1.65 8.65 12.85
CA ILE A 115 1.05 8.10 14.06
C ILE A 115 -0.43 7.90 13.78
N ILE A 116 -0.93 6.69 13.95
CA ILE A 116 -2.35 6.36 13.85
C ILE A 116 -2.76 5.72 15.17
N GLY A 117 -3.83 6.21 15.75
CA GLY A 117 -4.45 5.65 16.95
C GLY A 117 -5.87 5.21 16.65
N VAL A 118 -6.18 3.96 16.97
CA VAL A 118 -7.50 3.36 16.78
C VAL A 118 -7.97 2.74 18.10
N LEU A 119 -9.19 3.04 18.51
CA LEU A 119 -9.92 2.29 19.54
C LEU A 119 -11.25 1.85 18.95
N ILE A 120 -11.60 0.58 19.13
CA ILE A 120 -12.77 0.01 18.47
C ILE A 120 -14.04 0.29 19.27
N ASP A 121 -14.01 0.06 20.58
CA ASP A 121 -15.16 0.25 21.50
C ASP A 121 -14.78 1.27 22.58
N ALA A 122 -14.80 2.56 22.22
CA ALA A 122 -14.34 3.69 23.04
C ALA A 122 -15.48 4.58 23.59
N LEU A 123 -16.69 4.45 23.06
CA LEU A 123 -17.85 5.28 23.32
C LEU A 123 -18.97 4.44 23.95
N PRO A 124 -19.81 5.02 24.82
CA PRO A 124 -20.99 4.32 25.31
C PRO A 124 -22.06 4.14 24.21
N PRO A 125 -22.75 2.97 24.17
CA PRO A 125 -22.59 1.80 25.03
C PRO A 125 -21.38 0.94 24.64
N PHE A 126 -20.60 0.50 25.64
CA PHE A 126 -19.45 -0.39 25.42
C PHE A 126 -19.93 -1.81 25.12
N ASP A 127 -20.18 -2.08 23.85
CA ASP A 127 -20.79 -3.33 23.37
C ASP A 127 -19.76 -4.46 23.18
N GLY A 128 -18.49 -4.19 23.46
CA GLY A 128 -17.39 -5.16 23.43
C GLY A 128 -16.90 -5.47 22.02
N GLN A 129 -16.97 -4.49 21.13
CA GLN A 129 -16.55 -4.63 19.74
C GLN A 129 -15.03 -4.78 19.64
N THR A 130 -14.59 -5.69 18.77
CA THR A 130 -13.18 -6.02 18.56
C THR A 130 -12.92 -6.38 17.12
N ALA A 131 -11.70 -6.13 16.64
CA ALA A 131 -11.22 -6.67 15.38
C ALA A 131 -10.97 -8.18 15.56
N PRO A 132 -11.52 -9.04 14.69
CA PRO A 132 -11.48 -10.48 14.87
C PRO A 132 -10.10 -11.09 14.56
N PRO A 133 -9.83 -12.35 14.92
CA PRO A 133 -8.63 -13.04 14.48
C PRO A 133 -8.62 -13.23 12.95
N THR A 134 -7.44 -13.11 12.34
CA THR A 134 -7.22 -13.19 10.88
C THR A 134 -5.99 -14.04 10.55
N PHE A 135 -6.17 -14.96 9.59
CA PHE A 135 -5.07 -15.79 9.04
C PHE A 135 -4.36 -15.16 7.85
N PHE A 136 -5.01 -14.20 7.20
CA PHE A 136 -4.46 -13.45 6.07
C PHE A 136 -4.50 -11.97 6.43
N PRO A 137 -3.54 -11.16 5.94
CA PRO A 137 -3.55 -9.72 6.14
C PRO A 137 -4.92 -9.12 5.82
N GLN A 138 -5.51 -8.42 6.78
CA GLN A 138 -6.73 -7.64 6.59
C GLN A 138 -6.41 -6.16 6.67
N GLU A 139 -6.90 -5.39 5.70
CA GLU A 139 -6.75 -3.94 5.70
C GLU A 139 -7.44 -3.38 6.94
N ILE A 140 -6.78 -2.46 7.61
CA ILE A 140 -7.31 -1.71 8.78
C ILE A 140 -7.44 -0.22 8.47
N GLY A 141 -6.92 0.23 7.34
CA GLY A 141 -7.09 1.59 6.86
C GLY A 141 -5.97 1.99 5.92
N ARG A 142 -6.18 3.09 5.22
CA ARG A 142 -5.26 3.61 4.20
C ARG A 142 -5.05 5.09 4.34
N LEU A 143 -3.86 5.55 3.97
CA LEU A 143 -3.40 6.93 4.01
C LEU A 143 -2.93 7.38 2.64
N ASP A 144 -3.22 8.63 2.28
CA ASP A 144 -2.74 9.18 1.01
C ASP A 144 -1.34 9.75 1.15
N PHE A 145 -0.47 9.39 0.21
CA PHE A 145 0.82 10.02 0.01
C PHE A 145 0.80 10.85 -1.27
N TYR A 146 1.45 12.01 -1.23
CA TYR A 146 1.76 12.83 -2.38
C TYR A 146 3.25 12.74 -2.69
N ALA A 147 3.58 12.52 -3.96
CA ALA A 147 4.94 12.62 -4.47
C ALA A 147 5.14 13.98 -5.15
N PRO A 148 6.10 14.80 -4.74
CA PRO A 148 6.45 16.01 -5.47
C PRO A 148 6.90 15.75 -6.91
N GLN A 149 6.83 16.77 -7.75
CA GLN A 149 7.25 16.70 -9.17
C GLN A 149 8.75 16.41 -9.33
N ASP A 150 9.56 16.75 -8.33
CA ASP A 150 11.01 16.58 -8.29
C ASP A 150 11.45 15.33 -7.50
N ILE A 151 10.54 14.36 -7.29
CA ILE A 151 10.87 13.08 -6.67
C ILE A 151 11.91 12.30 -7.49
N ASP A 152 12.81 11.57 -6.81
CA ASP A 152 13.81 10.74 -7.51
C ASP A 152 13.11 9.56 -8.18
N CYS A 153 13.15 9.50 -9.50
CA CYS A 153 12.61 8.39 -10.24
C CYS A 153 13.53 7.16 -10.21
N SER A 154 12.98 5.98 -10.51
CA SER A 154 13.63 4.67 -10.26
C SER A 154 13.96 4.41 -8.78
N ARG A 155 13.30 5.10 -7.85
CA ARG A 155 13.55 4.95 -6.42
C ARG A 155 12.30 4.48 -5.70
N CYS A 156 12.52 3.58 -4.75
CA CYS A 156 11.53 3.22 -3.75
C CYS A 156 11.87 3.91 -2.43
N TYR A 157 10.84 4.50 -1.83
CA TYR A 157 10.88 5.17 -0.54
C TYR A 157 10.24 4.24 0.48
N PRO A 158 11.01 3.73 1.44
CA PRO A 158 10.50 2.77 2.41
C PRO A 158 9.53 3.45 3.38
N ILE A 159 8.44 2.76 3.71
CA ILE A 159 7.51 3.08 4.79
C ILE A 159 7.67 2.00 5.85
N THR A 160 8.41 2.33 6.91
CA THR A 160 8.85 1.36 7.91
C THR A 160 8.09 1.51 9.20
N PHE A 161 7.69 0.41 9.83
CA PHE A 161 7.17 0.46 11.19
C PHE A 161 8.31 0.77 12.15
N CYS A 162 8.21 1.91 12.84
CA CYS A 162 9.26 2.41 13.70
C CYS A 162 8.69 2.76 15.07
N ASN A 163 9.49 2.55 16.11
CA ASN A 163 9.10 2.78 17.49
C ASN A 163 9.85 3.97 18.06
N GLN A 164 9.38 4.49 19.20
CA GLN A 164 9.98 5.62 19.90
C GLN A 164 9.98 6.94 19.10
N ILE A 165 8.85 7.25 18.46
CA ILE A 165 8.63 8.48 17.70
C ILE A 165 7.64 9.42 18.38
N ASN A 166 7.63 10.72 18.10
CA ASN A 166 6.73 11.71 18.71
C ASN A 166 5.85 12.47 17.71
N GLY A 167 6.14 12.38 16.41
CA GLY A 167 5.65 13.25 15.34
C GLY A 167 5.72 14.73 15.74
N ASN A 168 4.76 15.52 15.26
CA ASN A 168 4.45 16.90 15.70
C ASN A 168 4.35 17.15 17.23
N GLY A 169 4.40 16.12 18.09
CA GLY A 169 4.24 16.20 19.53
C GLY A 169 5.55 16.08 20.32
N ASN A 170 5.44 15.93 21.64
CA ASN A 170 6.58 15.68 22.54
C ASN A 170 6.45 14.37 23.31
N VAL A 171 5.43 13.56 22.99
CA VAL A 171 5.16 12.28 23.64
C VAL A 171 5.65 11.19 22.73
N VAL A 172 6.56 10.38 23.24
CA VAL A 172 7.14 9.25 22.52
C VAL A 172 6.14 8.08 22.51
N LEU A 173 5.85 7.57 21.33
CA LEU A 173 4.93 6.48 21.04
C LEU A 173 5.66 5.36 20.30
N SER A 174 5.09 4.17 20.38
CA SER A 174 5.55 2.96 19.70
C SER A 174 4.35 2.20 19.18
N ASN A 175 4.59 1.31 18.23
CA ASN A 175 3.60 0.36 17.75
C ASN A 175 3.10 -0.47 18.93
N LYS A 176 1.78 -0.51 19.10
CA LYS A 176 1.10 -1.23 20.17
C LYS A 176 -0.20 -1.83 19.65
N VAL A 177 -0.59 -2.96 20.22
CA VAL A 177 -1.93 -3.53 20.07
C VAL A 177 -2.55 -3.69 21.45
N VAL A 178 -3.88 -3.66 21.50
CA VAL A 178 -4.62 -3.86 22.75
C VAL A 178 -5.36 -5.19 22.68
N ILE A 179 -4.95 -6.14 23.53
CA ILE A 179 -5.55 -7.47 23.65
C ILE A 179 -5.82 -7.71 25.13
N ASP A 180 -7.02 -8.21 25.46
CA ASP A 180 -7.44 -8.46 26.85
C ASP A 180 -7.26 -7.25 27.80
N ASN A 181 -7.40 -6.03 27.27
CA ASN A 181 -7.17 -4.74 27.93
C ASN A 181 -5.71 -4.47 28.33
N GLU A 182 -4.76 -5.22 27.77
CA GLU A 182 -3.34 -4.98 27.93
C GLU A 182 -2.74 -4.41 26.64
N SER A 183 -1.86 -3.41 26.80
CA SER A 183 -1.10 -2.86 25.68
C SER A 183 0.18 -3.65 25.51
N ILE A 184 0.29 -4.38 24.41
CA ILE A 184 1.40 -5.28 24.11
C ILE A 184 2.10 -4.86 22.81
N ASP A 185 3.35 -5.33 22.65
CA ASP A 185 4.15 -5.10 21.45
C ASP A 185 3.78 -6.14 20.39
N PRO A 186 3.50 -5.74 19.14
CA PRO A 186 3.32 -6.67 18.04
C PRO A 186 4.50 -7.61 17.86
N ALA A 187 4.22 -8.84 17.42
CA ALA A 187 5.19 -9.89 17.19
C ALA A 187 6.15 -9.60 16.02
N GLY A 188 5.67 -8.85 15.02
CA GLY A 188 6.45 -8.56 13.82
C GLY A 188 5.87 -7.45 12.94
N TYR A 189 6.71 -7.02 12.00
CA TYR A 189 6.40 -5.96 11.04
C TYR A 189 6.82 -6.41 9.64
N TYR A 190 5.99 -6.13 8.65
CA TYR A 190 6.33 -6.20 7.24
C TYR A 190 6.18 -4.81 6.64
N ASP A 191 7.32 -4.12 6.55
CA ASP A 191 7.39 -2.78 5.97
C ASP A 191 6.90 -2.78 4.52
N GLY A 192 6.39 -1.63 4.09
CA GLY A 192 6.05 -1.39 2.69
C GLY A 192 6.97 -0.36 2.07
N GLN A 193 6.73 -0.06 0.79
CA GLN A 193 7.46 0.97 0.07
C GLN A 193 6.58 1.61 -0.99
N ILE A 194 6.86 2.89 -1.25
CA ILE A 194 6.27 3.64 -2.34
C ILE A 194 7.35 3.87 -3.39
N CYS A 195 7.16 3.35 -4.60
CA CYS A 195 8.11 3.45 -5.69
C CYS A 195 7.66 4.47 -6.73
N ALA A 196 8.56 5.39 -7.07
CA ALA A 196 8.44 6.26 -8.23
C ALA A 196 9.10 5.56 -9.45
N PRO A 197 8.32 4.99 -10.37
CA PRO A 197 8.86 4.25 -11.52
C PRO A 197 9.59 5.19 -12.48
N ALA A 198 10.58 4.67 -13.22
CA ALA A 198 11.19 5.40 -14.35
C ALA A 198 10.55 5.09 -15.71
N ASN A 199 9.60 4.15 -15.74
CA ASN A 199 8.98 3.74 -16.98
C ASN A 199 8.09 4.85 -17.53
N ALA A 200 8.02 4.92 -18.85
CA ALA A 200 7.17 5.88 -19.51
C ALA A 200 5.71 5.61 -19.16
N LEU A 201 5.09 6.55 -18.46
CA LEU A 201 3.64 6.54 -18.31
C LEU A 201 2.99 6.72 -19.67
N PHE A 202 1.85 6.09 -19.80
CA PHE A 202 1.04 6.17 -21.00
C PHE A 202 -0.44 6.24 -20.66
N VAL A 203 -1.22 6.63 -21.67
CA VAL A 203 -2.67 6.51 -21.68
C VAL A 203 -3.00 5.38 -22.63
N ARG A 204 -3.68 4.34 -22.15
CA ARG A 204 -4.04 3.18 -22.97
C ARG A 204 -4.93 3.63 -24.12
N GLY A 205 -4.51 3.27 -25.32
CA GLY A 205 -5.14 3.64 -26.57
C GLY A 205 -4.63 4.93 -27.23
N ASP A 206 -3.73 5.71 -26.61
CA ASP A 206 -3.00 6.82 -27.28
C ASP A 206 -1.86 6.24 -28.13
N ALA A 207 -2.24 5.49 -29.17
CA ALA A 207 -1.32 4.70 -29.98
C ALA A 207 -0.37 5.56 -30.81
N ASN A 208 -0.78 6.79 -31.15
CA ASN A 208 0.05 7.73 -31.89
C ASN A 208 0.94 8.59 -30.96
N ASN A 209 0.74 8.50 -29.64
CA ASN A 209 1.48 9.18 -28.58
C ASN A 209 1.43 10.72 -28.69
N ASP A 210 0.27 11.28 -29.06
CA ASP A 210 0.01 12.72 -29.13
C ASP A 210 -0.65 13.29 -27.87
N GLY A 211 -0.96 12.42 -26.90
CA GLY A 211 -1.55 12.77 -25.62
C GLY A 211 -3.08 12.84 -25.63
N LEU A 212 -3.73 12.47 -26.72
CA LEU A 212 -5.18 12.42 -26.85
C LEU A 212 -5.61 11.02 -27.29
N PHE A 213 -6.58 10.44 -26.57
CA PHE A 213 -7.27 9.25 -27.07
C PHE A 213 -8.41 9.69 -28.01
N ASP A 214 -8.23 9.57 -29.33
CA ASP A 214 -9.22 9.96 -30.33
C ASP A 214 -9.21 9.09 -31.61
N VAL A 215 -9.88 9.55 -32.68
CA VAL A 215 -10.01 8.80 -33.94
C VAL A 215 -8.68 8.63 -34.70
N ALA A 216 -7.65 9.40 -34.35
CA ALA A 216 -6.33 9.31 -34.94
C ALA A 216 -5.59 8.04 -34.50
N ASP A 217 -5.83 7.53 -33.28
CA ASP A 217 -5.18 6.34 -32.74
C ASP A 217 -5.49 5.04 -33.50
N PRO A 218 -6.78 4.67 -33.73
CA PRO A 218 -7.07 3.50 -34.54
C PRO A 218 -6.59 3.66 -35.98
N ILE A 219 -6.56 4.88 -36.53
CA ILE A 219 -6.00 5.14 -37.86
C ILE A 219 -4.48 4.88 -37.86
N PHE A 220 -3.78 5.34 -36.83
CA PHE A 220 -2.35 5.09 -36.65
C PHE A 220 -2.06 3.59 -36.59
N MET A 221 -2.80 2.84 -35.77
CA MET A 221 -2.64 1.39 -35.67
C MET A 221 -2.93 0.65 -36.98
N LEU A 222 -3.99 1.02 -37.71
CA LEU A 222 -4.29 0.41 -39.01
C LEU A 222 -3.18 0.69 -40.05
N ASN A 223 -2.57 1.87 -40.01
CA ASN A 223 -1.43 2.18 -40.88
C ASN A 223 -0.20 1.35 -40.52
N TYR A 224 0.07 1.15 -39.21
CA TYR A 224 1.17 0.31 -38.75
C TYR A 224 0.98 -1.14 -39.23
N LEU A 225 -0.20 -1.71 -38.99
CA LEU A 225 -0.51 -3.12 -39.29
C LEU A 225 -0.53 -3.44 -40.80
N PHE A 226 -1.01 -2.51 -41.64
CA PHE A 226 -1.28 -2.82 -43.05
C PHE A 226 -0.46 -2.03 -44.07
N LEU A 227 0.12 -0.90 -43.67
CA LEU A 227 0.86 -0.02 -44.60
C LEU A 227 2.37 0.04 -44.30
N ASN A 228 2.87 -0.76 -43.35
CA ASN A 228 4.26 -0.71 -42.88
C ASN A 228 4.68 0.72 -42.51
N SER A 229 3.81 1.47 -41.82
CA SER A 229 4.17 2.78 -41.29
C SER A 229 5.09 2.66 -40.06
N ALA A 230 5.35 3.80 -39.40
CA ALA A 230 6.09 3.79 -38.14
C ALA A 230 5.40 2.88 -37.10
N GLU A 231 6.23 2.23 -36.29
CA GLU A 231 5.79 1.47 -35.12
C GLU A 231 5.27 2.41 -34.03
N PRO A 232 4.30 1.98 -33.20
CA PRO A 232 3.85 2.76 -32.07
C PRO A 232 5.02 3.18 -31.16
N PRO A 233 5.12 4.46 -30.77
CA PRO A 233 6.15 4.93 -29.83
C PRO A 233 6.03 4.25 -28.45
N CYS A 234 4.82 3.83 -28.11
CA CYS A 234 4.47 3.17 -26.87
C CYS A 234 3.59 1.95 -27.19
N PRO A 235 4.21 0.77 -27.37
CA PRO A 235 3.52 -0.50 -27.57
C PRO A 235 2.42 -0.78 -26.54
N ASP A 236 2.62 -0.46 -25.26
CA ASP A 236 1.57 -0.67 -24.23
C ASP A 236 0.35 0.24 -24.45
N ALA A 237 0.55 1.46 -24.95
CA ALA A 237 -0.57 2.33 -25.33
C ALA A 237 -1.29 1.81 -26.59
N ALA A 238 -0.56 1.18 -27.49
CA ALA A 238 -1.10 0.65 -28.74
C ALA A 238 -1.86 -0.66 -28.56
N ASP A 239 -1.55 -1.45 -27.52
CA ASP A 239 -2.34 -2.58 -27.06
C ASP A 239 -3.56 -2.07 -26.26
N ALA A 240 -4.62 -1.74 -27.01
CA ALA A 240 -5.76 -1.02 -26.50
C ALA A 240 -6.73 -1.92 -25.73
N ASP A 241 -6.74 -3.22 -26.03
CA ASP A 241 -7.55 -4.22 -25.32
C ASP A 241 -6.77 -5.01 -24.24
N ASN A 242 -5.47 -4.74 -24.09
CA ASN A 242 -4.56 -5.31 -23.10
C ASN A 242 -4.47 -6.84 -23.17
N ASP A 243 -4.42 -7.38 -24.40
CA ASP A 243 -4.32 -8.82 -24.64
C ASP A 243 -2.89 -9.33 -24.87
N GLY A 244 -1.92 -8.41 -24.89
CA GLY A 244 -0.50 -8.61 -25.09
C GLY A 244 -0.07 -8.77 -26.54
N LEU A 245 -0.94 -8.42 -27.50
CA LEU A 245 -0.71 -8.61 -28.93
C LEU A 245 -1.14 -7.39 -29.75
N LEU A 246 -0.17 -6.65 -30.30
CA LEU A 246 -0.46 -5.61 -31.29
C LEU A 246 -1.05 -6.18 -32.59
N ASN A 247 -2.36 -6.09 -32.74
CA ASN A 247 -3.08 -6.70 -33.85
C ASN A 247 -4.36 -5.91 -34.25
N ILE A 248 -5.22 -6.53 -35.05
CA ILE A 248 -6.45 -5.87 -35.56
C ILE A 248 -7.51 -5.64 -34.48
N THR A 249 -7.42 -6.33 -33.34
CA THR A 249 -8.36 -6.16 -32.23
C THR A 249 -8.20 -4.79 -31.59
N ASP A 250 -6.99 -4.24 -31.48
CA ASP A 250 -6.71 -2.91 -30.91
C ASP A 250 -7.48 -1.76 -31.57
N PRO A 251 -7.32 -1.49 -32.89
CA PRO A 251 -8.07 -0.41 -33.52
C PRO A 251 -9.57 -0.66 -33.54
N VAL A 252 -10.02 -1.92 -33.57
CA VAL A 252 -11.46 -2.24 -33.48
C VAL A 252 -11.98 -1.89 -32.09
N PHE A 253 -11.24 -2.24 -31.03
CA PHE A 253 -11.56 -1.93 -29.65
C PHE A 253 -11.65 -0.43 -29.43
N MET A 254 -10.64 0.33 -29.87
CA MET A 254 -10.62 1.80 -29.78
C MET A 254 -11.83 2.43 -30.48
N VAL A 255 -12.11 2.04 -31.73
CA VAL A 255 -13.25 2.58 -32.51
C VAL A 255 -14.58 2.31 -31.80
N LEU A 256 -14.79 1.09 -31.26
CA LEU A 256 -16.01 0.77 -30.56
C LEU A 256 -16.24 1.68 -29.37
N TYR A 257 -15.20 1.97 -28.57
CA TYR A 257 -15.31 2.88 -27.44
C TYR A 257 -15.50 4.33 -27.85
N ILE A 258 -14.73 4.84 -28.82
CA ILE A 258 -14.82 6.24 -29.32
C ILE A 258 -16.24 6.58 -29.79
N PHE A 259 -16.94 5.64 -30.44
CA PHE A 259 -18.32 5.83 -30.90
C PHE A 259 -19.40 5.46 -29.87
N GLY A 260 -19.02 5.16 -28.62
CA GLY A 260 -19.94 4.91 -27.51
C GLY A 260 -20.64 3.55 -27.55
N ILE A 261 -20.05 2.56 -28.24
CA ILE A 261 -20.59 1.20 -28.38
C ILE A 261 -19.83 0.22 -27.47
N GLY A 262 -18.52 0.41 -27.30
CA GLY A 262 -17.61 -0.44 -26.55
C GLY A 262 -17.45 -0.05 -25.08
N VAL A 263 -16.57 -0.76 -24.39
CA VAL A 263 -16.15 -0.47 -23.01
C VAL A 263 -14.90 0.42 -23.03
N ALA A 264 -14.66 1.16 -21.94
CA ALA A 264 -13.44 1.93 -21.80
C ALA A 264 -12.21 1.02 -21.84
N PRO A 265 -11.07 1.47 -22.42
CA PRO A 265 -9.81 0.76 -22.32
C PRO A 265 -9.47 0.35 -20.88
N PRO A 266 -8.84 -0.81 -20.68
CA PRO A 266 -8.27 -1.18 -19.39
C PRO A 266 -7.33 -0.09 -18.86
N TYR A 267 -7.05 -0.13 -17.55
CA TYR A 267 -6.04 0.72 -16.96
C TYR A 267 -4.71 0.63 -17.75
N PRO A 268 -3.98 1.73 -18.01
CA PRO A 268 -4.26 3.11 -17.57
C PRO A 268 -5.12 3.92 -18.56
N PHE A 269 -6.39 4.13 -18.25
CA PHE A 269 -7.30 5.02 -19.00
C PHE A 269 -8.41 5.54 -18.07
N PRO A 270 -8.86 6.81 -18.20
CA PRO A 270 -8.40 7.86 -19.13
C PRO A 270 -7.14 8.59 -18.65
N ASP A 271 -6.72 8.33 -17.42
CA ASP A 271 -5.55 8.95 -16.79
C ASP A 271 -4.28 8.16 -17.10
N CYS A 272 -3.14 8.84 -16.96
CA CYS A 272 -1.83 8.22 -17.11
C CYS A 272 -1.56 7.17 -16.03
N GLY A 273 -0.87 6.11 -16.41
CA GLY A 273 -0.40 5.09 -15.48
C GLY A 273 0.63 4.18 -16.10
N LEU A 274 0.98 3.14 -15.35
CA LEU A 274 1.86 2.07 -15.80
C LEU A 274 1.04 0.89 -16.29
N GLU A 275 1.70 -0.06 -16.96
CA GLU A 275 1.18 -1.42 -17.03
C GLU A 275 1.06 -2.01 -15.60
N SER A 276 0.01 -2.79 -15.35
CA SER A 276 -0.29 -3.34 -14.03
C SER A 276 -0.07 -4.85 -13.98
N TYR A 277 0.54 -5.35 -12.90
CA TYR A 277 0.61 -6.80 -12.67
C TYR A 277 -0.82 -7.39 -12.49
N PRO A 278 -1.15 -8.54 -13.12
CA PRO A 278 -0.26 -9.52 -13.76
C PRO A 278 -0.02 -9.32 -15.26
N ASP A 279 -0.60 -8.28 -15.88
CA ASP A 279 -0.64 -8.09 -17.34
C ASP A 279 0.66 -7.49 -17.91
N ILE A 280 1.76 -7.59 -17.15
CA ILE A 280 3.09 -7.20 -17.64
C ILE A 280 3.52 -8.22 -18.70
N ASP A 281 3.58 -7.77 -19.94
CA ASP A 281 3.97 -8.56 -21.09
C ASP A 281 5.37 -8.14 -21.60
N GLY A 282 5.64 -8.34 -22.89
CA GLY A 282 6.89 -7.93 -23.52
C GLY A 282 6.79 -6.63 -24.31
N LEU A 283 5.65 -5.94 -24.22
CA LEU A 283 5.45 -4.60 -24.75
C LEU A 283 6.02 -3.62 -23.71
N ASP A 284 6.62 -2.54 -24.19
CA ASP A 284 7.28 -1.55 -23.33
C ASP A 284 7.27 -0.20 -24.02
N CYS A 285 6.79 0.83 -23.34
CA CYS A 285 6.81 2.20 -23.87
C CYS A 285 8.23 2.78 -23.98
N GLN A 286 8.63 3.05 -25.23
CA GLN A 286 9.95 3.59 -25.57
C GLN A 286 9.99 5.12 -25.51
N VAL A 287 8.83 5.75 -25.71
CA VAL A 287 8.66 7.20 -25.70
C VAL A 287 7.60 7.58 -24.67
N LEU A 288 7.89 8.61 -23.89
CA LEU A 288 6.98 9.19 -22.92
C LEU A 288 5.75 9.77 -23.62
N SER A 289 4.56 9.52 -23.07
CA SER A 289 3.36 10.24 -23.52
C SER A 289 3.45 11.71 -23.13
N PRO A 290 3.21 12.66 -24.05
CA PRO A 290 3.13 14.09 -23.74
C PRO A 290 2.00 14.44 -22.77
N ALA A 291 0.98 13.58 -22.65
CA ALA A 291 -0.11 13.76 -21.68
C ALA A 291 0.31 13.41 -20.25
N CYS A 292 1.40 12.69 -20.08
CA CYS A 292 1.79 12.16 -18.80
C CYS A 292 2.87 12.97 -18.09
N PRO A 293 2.83 13.04 -16.75
CA PRO A 293 3.92 13.61 -15.97
C PRO A 293 5.22 12.90 -16.33
N VAL A 294 6.26 13.69 -16.60
CA VAL A 294 7.60 13.17 -16.88
C VAL A 294 8.37 13.17 -15.59
N CYS A 295 8.91 12.01 -15.23
CA CYS A 295 10.03 11.89 -14.32
C CYS A 295 11.22 12.69 -14.87
N PRO A 296 11.64 13.81 -14.23
CA PRO A 296 12.67 14.70 -14.76
C PRO A 296 14.07 14.06 -14.86
#